data_AF-A0A5J4PFE6-F1
#
_entry.id   AF-A0A5J4PFE6-F1
#
_cell.length_a   1.000
_cell.length_b   1.000
_cell.length_c   1.000
_cell.angle_alpha   90.00
_cell.angle_beta   90.00
_cell.angle_gamma   90.00
#
_symmetry.space_group_name_H-M   'P 1'
#
loop_
_entity.id
_entity.type
_entity.pdbx_description
1 polymer ?
#
loop_
_entity_poly.entity_id
_entity_poly.type
_entity_poly.pdbx_seq_one_letter_code
_entity_poly.pdbx_strand_id
1 'polypeptide(L)'
;MKEKVVLAFSGGLDTSFCTMYLSQKKGYEVYTAIANTGGFSETELKTIEDKAYRLGAVKHITLDVTQEYYNKSIKYMVFGNVLRNGTYPISVSS
;
A
#
# COMPACT_ATOMS: atom_id res chain seq x y z
N MET A 1 -3.55 19.46 -19.75
CA MET A 1 -2.65 18.63 -18.92
C MET A 1 -3.54 17.67 -18.14
N LYS A 2 -3.21 16.37 -18.07
CA LYS A 2 -4.03 15.42 -17.28
C LYS A 2 -3.80 15.65 -15.79
N GLU A 3 -4.86 15.51 -14.99
CA GLU A 3 -4.74 15.54 -13.52
C GLU A 3 -3.97 14.30 -13.05
N LYS A 4 -3.12 14.48 -12.03
CA LYS A 4 -2.28 13.42 -11.46
C LYS A 4 -2.85 12.96 -10.13
N VAL A 5 -2.92 11.65 -9.92
CA VAL A 5 -3.34 11.04 -8.65
C VAL A 5 -2.33 10.00 -8.22
N VAL A 6 -1.96 10.02 -6.94
CA VAL A 6 -1.24 8.91 -6.29
C VAL A 6 -2.26 8.05 -5.55
N LEU A 7 -2.30 6.76 -5.86
CA LEU A 7 -3.21 5.79 -5.26
C LEU A 7 -2.42 4.80 -4.40
N ALA A 8 -2.79 4.70 -3.11
CA ALA A 8 -2.38 3.58 -2.28
C ALA A 8 -3.04 2.29 -2.83
N PHE A 9 -2.22 1.39 -3.35
CA PHE A 9 -2.67 0.27 -4.17
C PHE A 9 -2.20 -1.05 -3.56
N SER A 10 -3.12 -1.82 -3.00
CA SER A 10 -2.82 -3.13 -2.39
C SER A 10 -2.87 -4.29 -3.38
N GLY A 11 -3.29 -4.05 -4.63
CA GLY A 11 -3.61 -5.11 -5.59
C GLY A 11 -4.98 -5.79 -5.36
N GLY A 12 -5.72 -5.41 -4.31
CA GLY A 12 -7.07 -5.89 -4.04
C GLY A 12 -8.10 -5.44 -5.09
N LEU A 13 -9.31 -6.00 -5.02
CA LEU A 13 -10.40 -5.72 -5.98
C LEU A 13 -10.70 -4.21 -6.06
N ASP A 14 -10.89 -3.56 -4.92
CA ASP A 14 -11.33 -2.17 -4.84
C ASP A 14 -10.28 -1.21 -5.41
N THR A 15 -9.02 -1.34 -4.99
CA THR A 15 -7.92 -0.50 -5.51
C THR A 15 -7.65 -0.78 -6.98
N SER A 16 -7.91 -2.00 -7.46
CA SER A 16 -7.84 -2.36 -8.88
C SER A 16 -8.93 -1.66 -9.70
N PHE A 17 -10.16 -1.69 -9.21
CA PHE A 17 -11.26 -0.95 -9.81
C PHE A 17 -10.98 0.56 -9.84
N CYS A 18 -10.50 1.14 -8.73
CA CYS A 18 -10.14 2.56 -8.66
C CYS A 18 -9.06 2.93 -9.69
N THR A 19 -8.01 2.09 -9.83
CA THR A 19 -6.95 2.34 -10.82
C THR A 19 -7.51 2.42 -12.23
N MET A 20 -8.33 1.44 -12.64
CA MET A 20 -8.96 1.46 -13.97
C MET A 20 -9.93 2.62 -14.13
N TYR A 21 -10.76 2.88 -13.13
CA TYR A 21 -11.78 3.93 -13.21
C TYR A 21 -11.13 5.32 -13.35
N LEU A 22 -10.14 5.63 -12.51
CA LEU A 22 -9.43 6.90 -12.54
C LEU A 22 -8.62 7.05 -13.84
N SER A 23 -7.95 5.99 -14.28
CA SER A 23 -7.15 6.04 -15.51
C SER A 23 -8.01 6.10 -16.77
N GLN A 24 -8.96 5.18 -16.94
CA GLN A 24 -9.67 4.97 -18.20
C GLN A 24 -10.98 5.76 -18.29
N LYS A 25 -11.72 5.94 -17.18
CA LYS A 25 -13.01 6.66 -17.19
C LYS A 25 -12.86 8.13 -16.84
N LYS A 26 -11.94 8.49 -15.93
CA LYS A 26 -11.67 9.89 -15.57
C LYS A 26 -10.51 10.52 -16.33
N GLY A 27 -9.68 9.71 -17.00
CA GLY A 27 -8.58 10.20 -17.83
C GLY A 27 -7.39 10.74 -17.04
N TYR A 28 -7.26 10.36 -15.77
CA TYR A 28 -6.18 10.81 -14.89
C TYR A 28 -4.88 10.04 -15.15
N GLU A 29 -3.75 10.66 -14.83
CA GLU A 29 -2.48 9.98 -14.69
C GLU A 29 -2.40 9.37 -13.29
N VAL A 30 -2.65 8.06 -13.20
CA VAL A 30 -2.64 7.33 -11.93
C VAL A 30 -1.24 6.78 -11.66
N TYR A 31 -0.64 7.18 -10.55
CA TYR A 31 0.59 6.63 -10.01
C TYR A 31 0.19 5.74 -8.83
N THR A 32 0.68 4.52 -8.75
CA THR A 32 0.31 3.58 -7.68
C THR A 32 1.50 3.32 -6.77
N ALA A 33 1.23 3.14 -5.48
CA ALA A 33 2.25 2.76 -4.51
C ALA A 33 1.70 1.72 -3.54
N ILE A 34 2.54 0.73 -3.20
CA ILE A 34 2.29 -0.22 -2.12
C ILE A 34 3.35 -0.05 -1.04
N ALA A 35 2.93 -0.02 0.23
CA ALA A 35 3.85 -0.03 1.37
C ALA A 35 4.04 -1.47 1.86
N ASN A 36 5.24 -2.02 1.67
CA ASN A 36 5.60 -3.31 2.25
C ASN A 36 6.03 -3.10 3.71
N THR A 37 5.19 -3.56 4.62
CA THR A 37 5.44 -3.56 6.07
C THR A 37 5.95 -4.91 6.58
N GLY A 38 6.26 -5.85 5.69
CA GLY A 38 6.81 -7.18 6.00
C GLY A 38 5.86 -8.35 5.71
N GLY A 39 4.69 -8.06 5.14
CA GLY A 39 3.65 -9.06 4.87
C GLY A 39 3.62 -9.61 3.44
N PHE A 40 4.52 -9.20 2.56
CA PHE A 40 4.52 -9.60 1.16
C PHE A 40 5.79 -10.35 0.78
N SER A 41 5.64 -11.41 -0.02
CA SER A 41 6.75 -12.00 -0.77
C SER A 41 7.10 -11.16 -1.99
N GLU A 42 8.32 -11.32 -2.51
CA GLU A 42 8.77 -10.64 -3.73
C GLU A 42 7.90 -10.98 -4.95
N THR A 43 7.42 -12.22 -5.05
CA THR A 43 6.56 -12.69 -6.15
C THR A 43 5.18 -12.05 -6.10
N GLU A 44 4.62 -11.86 -4.90
CA GLU A 44 3.36 -11.12 -4.71
C GLU A 44 3.52 -9.66 -5.11
N LEU A 45 4.60 -9.00 -4.67
CA LEU A 45 4.87 -7.61 -5.03
C LEU A 45 5.03 -7.44 -6.54
N LYS A 46 5.71 -8.37 -7.21
CA LYS A 46 5.83 -8.37 -8.67
C LYS A 46 4.47 -8.53 -9.36
N THR A 47 3.65 -9.44 -8.85
CA THR A 47 2.28 -9.66 -9.38
C THR A 47 1.41 -8.41 -9.22
N ILE A 48 1.53 -7.70 -8.09
CA ILE A 48 0.82 -6.45 -7.82
C ILE A 48 1.28 -5.35 -8.77
N GLU A 49 2.59 -5.21 -8.98
CA GLU A 49 3.17 -4.27 -9.94
C GLU A 49 2.63 -4.50 -11.36
N ASP A 50 2.73 -5.73 -11.86
CA ASP A 50 2.26 -6.10 -13.20
C ASP A 50 0.75 -5.83 -13.35
N LYS A 51 -0.03 -6.10 -12.30
CA LYS A 51 -1.45 -5.78 -12.26
C LYS A 51 -1.69 -4.27 -12.33
N ALA A 52 -0.95 -3.44 -11.60
CA ALA A 52 -1.11 -1.98 -11.64
C ALA A 52 -0.95 -1.43 -13.07
N TYR A 53 0.08 -1.88 -13.79
CA TYR A 53 0.32 -1.45 -15.17
C TYR A 53 -0.79 -1.91 -16.12
N ARG A 54 -1.24 -3.16 -16.00
CA ARG A 54 -2.37 -3.68 -16.80
C ARG A 54 -3.67 -2.87 -16.61
N LEU A 55 -3.85 -2.27 -15.44
CA LEU A 55 -5.04 -1.47 -15.11
C LEU A 55 -4.90 0.01 -15.51
N GLY A 56 -3.75 0.42 -16.06
CA GLY A 56 -3.52 1.75 -16.60
C GLY A 56 -2.79 2.72 -15.64
N ALA A 57 -2.05 2.20 -14.66
CA ALA A 57 -1.11 3.03 -13.90
C ALA A 57 0.05 3.50 -14.78
N VAL A 58 0.48 4.75 -14.62
CA VAL A 58 1.63 5.35 -15.31
C VAL A 58 2.94 4.83 -14.71
N LYS A 59 2.98 4.67 -13.39
CA LYS A 59 4.12 4.14 -12.66
C LYS A 59 3.62 3.44 -11.40
N HIS A 60 4.26 2.33 -11.04
CA HIS A 60 4.09 1.67 -9.76
C HIS A 60 5.37 1.77 -8.93
N ILE A 61 5.24 1.83 -7.61
CA ILE A 61 6.38 1.69 -6.70
C ILE A 61 6.02 0.84 -5.49
N THR A 62 6.92 -0.08 -5.15
CA THR A 62 6.93 -0.74 -3.84
C THR A 62 7.82 0.08 -2.92
N LEU A 63 7.25 0.55 -1.82
CA LEU A 63 7.98 1.18 -0.73
C LEU A 63 8.27 0.11 0.32
N ASP A 64 9.52 -0.34 0.42
CA ASP A 64 9.93 -1.17 1.55
C ASP A 64 10.11 -0.28 2.78
N VAL A 65 9.16 -0.38 3.71
CA VAL A 65 9.13 0.38 4.95
C VAL A 65 9.25 -0.54 6.17
N THR A 66 9.63 -1.80 6.00
CA THR A 66 9.76 -2.81 7.07
C THR A 66 10.57 -2.29 8.25
N GLN A 67 11.78 -1.81 7.98
CA GLN A 67 12.69 -1.32 9.01
C GLN A 67 12.23 0.01 9.61
N GLU A 68 11.68 0.91 8.81
CA GLU A 68 11.16 2.19 9.28
C GLU A 68 9.95 1.99 10.21
N TYR A 69 9.02 1.12 9.82
CA TYR A 69 7.83 0.78 10.58
C TYR A 69 8.18 0.11 11.92
N TYR A 70 9.18 -0.78 11.93
CA TYR A 70 9.71 -1.30 13.20
C TYR A 70 10.30 -0.19 14.08
N ASN A 71 11.16 0.65 13.49
CA ASN A 71 11.91 1.67 14.21
C ASN A 71 11.05 2.82 14.75
N LYS A 72 9.92 3.12 14.11
CA LYS A 72 9.07 4.25 14.47
C LYS A 72 7.76 3.85 15.16
N SER A 73 7.27 2.63 14.93
CA SER A 73 6.00 2.14 15.52
C SER A 73 6.20 0.90 16.38
N ILE A 74 6.56 -0.25 15.77
CA ILE A 74 6.48 -1.56 16.44
C ILE A 74 7.31 -1.61 17.73
N LYS A 75 8.56 -1.11 17.71
CA LYS A 75 9.44 -1.19 18.89
C LYS A 75 8.83 -0.49 20.11
N TYR A 76 8.14 0.64 19.92
CA TYR A 76 7.55 1.41 21.01
C TYR A 76 6.27 0.75 21.55
N MET A 77 5.49 0.09 20.68
CA MET A 77 4.36 -0.73 21.14
C MET A 77 4.81 -1.90 22.01
N VAL A 78 5.92 -2.55 21.63
CA VAL A 78 6.54 -3.61 22.44
C VAL A 78 7.05 -3.05 23.77
N PHE A 79 7.84 -1.97 23.75
CA PHE A 79 8.39 -1.36 24.97
C PHE A 79 7.29 -0.87 25.92
N GLY A 80 6.20 -0.35 25.38
CA GLY A 80 5.06 0.13 26.15
C GLY A 80 4.08 -0.96 26.60
N ASN A 81 4.29 -2.23 26.22
CA ASN A 81 3.30 -3.31 26.39
C ASN A 81 1.89 -2.88 25.94
N VAL A 82 1.81 -2.20 24.79
CA VAL A 82 0.58 -1.53 24.33
C VAL A 82 -0.48 -2.56 24.00
N LEU A 83 -1.62 -2.48 24.70
CA LEU A 83 -2.79 -3.32 24.47
C LEU A 83 -4.07 -2.50 24.53
N ARG A 84 -4.79 -2.41 23.41
CA ARG A 84 -6.16 -1.90 23.38
C ARG A 84 -7.06 -2.83 24.17
N ASN A 85 -7.78 -2.26 25.13
CA ASN A 85 -8.67 -2.98 26.04
C ASN A 85 -7.98 -4.16 26.75
N GLY A 86 -6.66 -4.08 26.96
CA GLY A 86 -5.88 -5.14 27.61
C GLY A 86 -5.73 -6.42 26.78
N THR A 87 -6.06 -6.43 25.49
CA THR A 87 -6.02 -7.66 24.67
C THR A 87 -5.37 -7.47 23.30
N TYR A 88 -5.58 -6.34 22.63
CA TYR A 88 -5.20 -6.19 21.22
C TYR A 88 -4.01 -5.24 21.01
N PRO A 89 -2.90 -5.67 20.39
CA PRO A 89 -1.67 -4.87 20.28
C PRO A 89 -1.67 -3.84 19.14
N ILE A 90 -2.83 -3.29 18.75
CA ILE A 90 -2.95 -2.18 17.77
C ILE A 90 -2.31 -2.50 16.39
N SER A 91 -2.28 -3.77 15.97
CA SER A 91 -1.57 -4.22 14.77
C SER A 91 -1.97 -3.53 13.45
N VAL A 92 -3.13 -2.89 13.35
CA VAL A 92 -3.61 -2.21 12.13
C VAL A 92 -3.78 -0.69 12.28
N SER A 93 -3.58 -0.14 13.48
CA SER A 93 -3.75 1.30 13.76
C SER A 93 -2.50 1.90 14.41
N SER A 94 -1.34 1.33 14.08
CA SER A 94 -0.02 1.60 14.65
C SER A 94 0.81 2.58 13.83
#